data_AF-A0A382M0F2-F1
#
_entry.id   AF-A0A382M0F2-F1
#
_cell.length_a   1.000
_cell.length_b   1.000
_cell.length_c   1.000
_cell.angle_alpha   90.00
_cell.angle_beta   90.00
_cell.angle_gamma   90.00
#
_symmetry.space_group_name_H-M   'P 1'
#
loop_
_entity.id
_entity.type
_entity.pdbx_description
1 polymer ?
#
loop_
_entity_poly.entity_id
_entity_poly.type
_entity_poly.pdbx_seq_one_letter_code
_entity_poly.pdbx_strand_id
1 'polypeptide(L)'
;MKIIQKKMLTINFCIILQLIFGSILFCQHVPIESDHPIYVFIHQEIAKGTLDIKYSSLTPLYRGTVLDLLDELERKSSDKNKLIKRFQSEFSIDQIHNGLKYPWEKEKLSSDFASLFLFSNNIPEPHIFTYKDSQNIFWADLEERITLESSNDPYRIYRDRFTFSLFLDSSITIHTDFRINRFVDKPPIPKQISYYKDQWVEYFPEVNWTIWYEDQSLIHFKGKHLDFELSKIPFTWGYSPDYSPIFSANTAPFPFISIEKSFNKVRFKSIHGFLLPFTNEKIHTMVLVPEKNIAAHRLEIDLTPNFTASISEMAIYGRRRFEAEYLLPLNWFWGSEHNLGDRDNILMAV
;
A
#
# COMPACT_ATOMS: atom_id res chain seq x y z
N MET A 1 41.28 15.43 17.87
CA MET A 1 40.93 13.98 17.83
C MET A 1 39.43 13.71 17.68
N LYS A 2 38.53 14.31 18.48
CA LYS A 2 37.06 14.07 18.40
C LYS A 2 36.39 14.44 17.05
N ILE A 3 36.87 15.47 16.35
CA ILE A 3 36.31 15.91 15.06
C ILE A 3 36.61 14.90 13.94
N ILE A 4 37.79 14.28 13.96
CA ILE A 4 38.23 13.29 12.97
C ILE A 4 37.45 11.97 13.15
N GLN A 5 37.21 11.54 14.39
CA GLN A 5 36.35 10.40 14.69
C GLN A 5 34.89 10.61 14.25
N LYS A 6 34.34 11.82 14.47
CA LYS A 6 32.97 12.14 14.02
C LYS A 6 32.86 12.12 12.49
N LYS A 7 33.85 12.68 11.79
CA LYS A 7 33.91 12.69 10.31
C LYS A 7 34.09 11.27 9.73
N MET A 8 34.91 10.42 10.36
CA MET A 8 35.05 9.01 9.98
C MET A 8 33.78 8.20 10.22
N LEU A 9 33.05 8.46 11.31
CA LEU A 9 31.77 7.79 11.59
C LEU A 9 30.71 8.17 10.54
N THR A 10 30.64 9.45 10.15
CA THR A 10 29.73 9.92 9.10
C THR A 10 30.09 9.34 7.74
N ILE A 11 31.38 9.28 7.40
CA ILE A 11 31.85 8.69 6.13
C ILE A 11 31.56 7.19 6.07
N ASN A 12 31.82 6.44 7.16
CA ASN A 12 31.50 5.01 7.22
C ASN A 12 29.98 4.75 7.15
N PHE A 13 29.16 5.60 7.78
CA PHE A 13 27.71 5.53 7.67
C PHE A 13 27.23 5.79 6.23
N CYS A 14 27.80 6.79 5.55
CA CYS A 14 27.52 7.08 4.14
C CYS A 14 27.98 5.98 3.19
N ILE A 15 29.09 5.29 3.49
CA ILE A 15 29.59 4.16 2.68
C ILE A 15 28.71 2.92 2.88
N ILE A 16 28.25 2.64 4.09
CA ILE A 16 27.25 1.59 4.35
C ILE A 16 25.94 1.91 3.64
N LEU A 17 25.50 3.19 3.67
CA LEU A 17 24.35 3.65 2.91
C LEU A 17 24.58 3.45 1.40
N GLN A 18 25.71 3.86 0.83
CA GLN A 18 25.99 3.64 -0.60
C GLN A 18 26.08 2.15 -1.02
N LEU A 19 26.56 1.27 -0.14
CA LEU A 19 26.63 -0.18 -0.41
C LEU A 19 25.25 -0.86 -0.41
N ILE A 20 24.26 -0.29 0.27
CA ILE A 20 22.87 -0.76 0.26
C ILE A 20 22.15 -0.36 -1.06
N PHE A 21 22.58 0.73 -1.71
CA PHE A 21 21.87 1.40 -2.83
C PHE A 21 22.37 1.03 -4.24
N GLY A 22 23.31 0.08 -4.38
CA GLY A 22 23.91 -0.25 -5.67
C GLY A 22 23.29 -1.45 -6.41
N SER A 23 22.24 -1.21 -7.21
CA SER A 23 21.97 -1.79 -8.55
C SER A 23 20.50 -1.58 -8.96
N ILE A 24 20.29 -1.07 -10.18
CA ILE A 24 19.01 -0.59 -10.72
C ILE A 24 18.16 -1.78 -11.19
N LEU A 25 17.05 -2.03 -10.48
CA LEU A 25 15.88 -2.73 -11.02
C LEU A 25 14.74 -1.73 -10.95
N PHE A 26 14.00 -1.55 -12.04
CA PHE A 26 12.87 -0.64 -12.07
C PHE A 26 11.89 -0.98 -10.93
N CYS A 27 11.63 -0.01 -10.05
CA CYS A 27 10.77 -0.15 -8.89
C CYS A 27 9.49 0.62 -9.15
N GLN A 28 8.39 -0.10 -9.43
CA GLN A 28 7.04 0.46 -9.46
C GLN A 28 6.26 0.00 -8.24
N HIS A 29 6.63 0.54 -7.07
CA HIS A 29 6.07 0.13 -5.79
C HIS A 29 4.87 0.99 -5.35
N VAL A 30 4.03 1.37 -6.32
CA VAL A 30 2.78 2.09 -6.05
C VAL A 30 1.70 1.05 -5.72
N PRO A 31 1.05 1.12 -4.56
CA PRO A 31 0.04 0.15 -4.15
C PRO A 31 -1.21 0.26 -5.02
N ILE A 32 -1.83 -0.88 -5.32
CA ILE A 32 -3.14 -0.93 -5.99
C ILE A 32 -4.22 -1.02 -4.92
N GLU A 33 -5.25 -0.17 -5.07
CA GLU A 33 -6.40 -0.10 -4.16
C GLU A 33 -7.08 -1.46 -3.98
N SER A 34 -7.42 -1.84 -2.75
CA SER A 34 -8.00 -3.15 -2.43
C SER A 34 -9.32 -3.46 -3.15
N ASP A 35 -10.08 -2.43 -3.57
CA ASP A 35 -11.33 -2.56 -4.32
C ASP A 35 -11.13 -2.63 -5.85
N HIS A 36 -9.89 -2.58 -6.32
CA HIS A 36 -9.60 -2.62 -7.76
C HIS A 36 -9.97 -3.98 -8.38
N PRO A 37 -10.65 -4.02 -9.55
CA PRO A 37 -11.11 -5.27 -10.18
C PRO A 37 -10.00 -6.24 -10.59
N ILE A 38 -8.74 -5.79 -10.66
CA ILE A 38 -7.58 -6.63 -10.94
C ILE A 38 -7.43 -7.78 -9.94
N TYR A 39 -7.78 -7.57 -8.66
CA TYR A 39 -7.67 -8.60 -7.64
C TYR A 39 -8.58 -9.78 -7.98
N VAL A 40 -9.82 -9.52 -8.40
CA VAL A 40 -10.75 -10.56 -8.85
C VAL A 40 -10.16 -11.36 -10.01
N PHE A 41 -9.57 -10.69 -10.98
CA PHE A 41 -8.93 -11.34 -12.13
C PHE A 41 -7.73 -12.21 -11.72
N ILE A 42 -6.82 -11.68 -10.89
CA ILE A 42 -5.66 -12.43 -10.39
C ILE A 42 -6.10 -13.65 -9.57
N HIS A 43 -7.07 -13.50 -8.67
CA HIS A 43 -7.60 -14.62 -7.90
C HIS A 43 -8.20 -15.71 -8.77
N GLN A 44 -8.91 -15.35 -9.85
CA GLN A 44 -9.42 -16.32 -10.82
C GLN A 44 -8.29 -17.08 -11.52
N GLU A 45 -7.22 -16.40 -11.94
CA GLU A 45 -6.08 -17.04 -12.59
C GLU A 45 -5.25 -17.91 -11.64
N ILE A 46 -5.18 -17.55 -10.36
CA ILE A 46 -4.63 -18.43 -9.30
C ILE A 46 -5.51 -19.68 -9.13
N ALA A 47 -6.84 -19.51 -9.05
CA ALA A 47 -7.77 -20.63 -8.90
C ALA A 47 -7.74 -21.61 -10.08
N LYS A 48 -7.44 -21.12 -11.29
CA LYS A 48 -7.21 -21.94 -12.49
C LYS A 48 -5.85 -22.64 -12.50
N GLY A 49 -4.93 -22.24 -11.62
CA GLY A 49 -3.54 -22.72 -11.60
C GLY A 49 -2.65 -22.09 -12.67
N THR A 50 -3.08 -20.99 -13.31
CA THR A 50 -2.25 -20.25 -14.27
C THR A 50 -1.17 -19.44 -13.56
N LEU A 51 -1.51 -18.88 -12.39
CA LEU A 51 -0.63 -18.11 -11.50
C LEU A 51 -0.37 -18.86 -10.20
N ASP A 52 0.80 -18.63 -9.61
CA ASP A 52 1.19 -19.20 -8.32
C ASP A 52 0.30 -18.66 -7.17
N ILE A 53 0.00 -19.49 -6.18
CA ILE A 53 -0.83 -19.11 -5.03
C ILE A 53 -0.20 -17.99 -4.17
N LYS A 54 1.12 -17.83 -4.23
CA LYS A 54 1.88 -16.84 -3.45
C LYS A 54 1.39 -15.40 -3.62
N TYR A 55 0.84 -15.05 -4.78
CA TYR A 55 0.34 -13.70 -5.07
C TYR A 55 -0.97 -13.35 -4.35
N SER A 56 -1.57 -14.29 -3.61
CA SER A 56 -2.75 -14.06 -2.76
C SER A 56 -2.44 -13.94 -1.27
N SER A 57 -1.17 -14.12 -0.86
CA SER A 57 -0.80 -14.14 0.56
C SER A 57 -0.63 -12.74 1.18
N LEU A 58 -0.20 -11.77 0.38
CA LEU A 58 0.08 -10.41 0.83
C LEU A 58 -0.58 -9.41 -0.12
N THR A 59 -1.34 -8.48 0.45
CA THR A 59 -1.86 -7.32 -0.28
C THR A 59 -1.49 -6.02 0.46
N PRO A 60 -1.44 -4.85 -0.21
CA PRO A 60 -1.79 -4.62 -1.61
C PRO A 60 -0.75 -5.23 -2.56
N LEU A 61 -1.19 -5.58 -3.77
CA LEU A 61 -0.28 -5.77 -4.88
C LEU A 61 0.19 -4.40 -5.37
N TYR A 62 1.44 -4.34 -5.81
CA TYR A 62 2.03 -3.12 -6.35
C TYR A 62 1.97 -3.13 -7.88
N ARG A 63 1.90 -1.95 -8.50
CA ARG A 63 1.82 -1.79 -9.97
C ARG A 63 2.85 -2.64 -10.72
N GLY A 64 4.11 -2.61 -10.30
CA GLY A 64 5.17 -3.41 -10.92
C GLY A 64 4.92 -4.91 -10.83
N THR A 65 4.48 -5.39 -9.66
CA THR A 65 4.11 -6.81 -9.46
C THR A 65 2.96 -7.23 -10.37
N VAL A 66 1.96 -6.37 -10.54
CA VAL A 66 0.84 -6.66 -11.43
C VAL A 66 1.24 -6.68 -12.89
N LEU A 67 2.10 -5.76 -13.33
CA LEU A 67 2.64 -5.79 -14.70
C LEU A 67 3.42 -7.08 -14.97
N ASP A 68 4.30 -7.48 -14.05
CA ASP A 68 5.06 -8.73 -14.16
C ASP A 68 4.13 -9.96 -14.29
N LEU A 69 3.03 -9.98 -13.51
CA LEU A 69 2.01 -11.03 -13.56
C LEU A 69 1.25 -11.05 -14.88
N LEU A 70 0.86 -9.88 -15.38
CA LEU A 70 0.15 -9.74 -16.65
C LEU A 70 1.02 -10.19 -17.82
N ASP A 71 2.32 -9.87 -17.79
CA ASP A 71 3.30 -10.33 -18.79
C ASP A 71 3.55 -11.84 -18.72
N GLU A 72 3.47 -12.44 -17.53
CA GLU A 72 3.48 -13.90 -17.38
C GLU A 72 2.23 -14.56 -17.98
N LEU A 73 1.05 -13.99 -17.71
CA LEU A 73 -0.21 -14.48 -18.25
C LEU A 73 -0.26 -14.37 -19.77
N GLU A 74 0.22 -13.26 -20.35
CA GLU A 74 0.28 -13.08 -21.81
C GLU A 74 1.21 -14.12 -22.47
N ARG A 75 2.31 -14.50 -21.81
CA ARG A 75 3.20 -15.57 -22.31
C ARG A 75 2.57 -16.96 -22.24
N LYS A 76 1.77 -17.24 -21.22
CA LYS A 76 1.12 -18.55 -21.00
C LYS A 76 -0.17 -18.72 -21.83
N SER A 77 -0.88 -17.63 -22.12
CA SER A 77 -2.14 -17.64 -22.87
C SER A 77 -1.95 -17.06 -24.26
N SER A 78 -1.93 -17.92 -25.29
CA SER A 78 -1.91 -17.49 -26.70
C SER A 78 -3.18 -16.73 -27.12
N ASP A 79 -4.28 -16.91 -26.39
CA ASP A 79 -5.47 -16.09 -26.58
C ASP A 79 -5.24 -14.76 -25.89
N LYS A 80 -5.00 -13.72 -26.72
CA LYS A 80 -4.80 -12.32 -26.34
C LYS A 80 -6.03 -11.80 -25.61
N ASN A 81 -6.13 -12.10 -24.32
CA ASN A 81 -7.26 -11.67 -23.52
C ASN A 81 -7.29 -10.14 -23.52
N LYS A 82 -8.34 -9.55 -24.09
CA LYS A 82 -8.54 -8.09 -24.17
C LYS A 82 -8.40 -7.43 -22.79
N LEU A 83 -8.76 -8.17 -21.74
CA LEU A 83 -8.65 -7.75 -20.35
C LEU A 83 -7.21 -7.60 -19.87
N ILE A 84 -6.30 -8.52 -20.24
CA ILE A 84 -4.87 -8.42 -19.90
C ILE A 84 -4.28 -7.14 -20.48
N LYS A 85 -4.55 -6.88 -21.77
CA LYS A 85 -4.06 -5.67 -22.45
C LYS A 85 -4.64 -4.39 -21.87
N ARG A 86 -5.90 -4.41 -21.44
CA ARG A 86 -6.55 -3.28 -20.76
C ARG A 86 -5.83 -2.95 -19.46
N PHE A 87 -5.58 -3.95 -18.61
CA PHE A 87 -4.87 -3.74 -17.34
C PHE A 87 -3.40 -3.39 -17.53
N GLN A 88 -2.71 -4.00 -18.51
CA GLN A 88 -1.34 -3.60 -18.86
C GLN A 88 -1.33 -2.10 -19.21
N SER A 89 -2.24 -1.65 -20.07
CA SER A 89 -2.31 -0.24 -20.49
C SER A 89 -2.62 0.71 -19.34
N GLU A 90 -3.48 0.30 -18.42
CA GLU A 90 -3.83 1.06 -17.22
C GLU A 90 -2.62 1.28 -16.29
N PHE A 91 -1.85 0.23 -16.00
CA PHE A 91 -0.73 0.32 -15.07
C PHE A 91 0.60 0.76 -15.73
N SER A 92 0.67 0.77 -17.06
CA SER A 92 1.90 1.08 -17.80
C SER A 92 2.28 2.56 -17.73
N ILE A 93 3.40 2.82 -17.08
CA ILE A 93 4.08 4.13 -17.06
C ILE A 93 4.82 4.46 -18.38
N ASP A 94 4.98 3.49 -19.28
CA ASP A 94 5.67 3.69 -20.55
C ASP A 94 4.92 4.65 -21.48
N GLN A 95 3.61 4.79 -21.24
CA GLN A 95 2.74 5.71 -21.95
C GLN A 95 2.93 7.16 -21.46
N ILE A 96 3.62 7.37 -20.32
CA ILE A 96 4.09 8.69 -19.91
C ILE A 96 5.30 9.06 -20.78
N HIS A 97 5.22 10.20 -21.45
CA HIS A 97 6.26 10.68 -22.36
C HIS A 97 7.22 11.62 -21.65
N ASN A 98 8.46 11.71 -22.16
CA ASN A 98 9.47 12.63 -21.64
C ASN A 98 9.00 14.09 -21.66
N GLY A 99 9.41 14.83 -20.63
CA GLY A 99 9.02 16.22 -20.39
C GLY A 99 7.82 16.36 -19.47
N LEU A 100 7.33 17.59 -19.40
CA LEU A 100 6.17 18.00 -18.60
C LEU A 100 4.90 17.89 -19.44
N LYS A 101 3.82 17.35 -18.88
CA LYS A 101 2.48 17.40 -19.49
C LYS A 101 1.40 17.76 -18.47
N TYR A 102 0.40 18.50 -18.92
CA TYR A 102 -0.79 18.90 -18.15
C TYR A 102 -1.99 19.03 -19.10
N PRO A 103 -3.25 19.03 -18.62
CA PRO A 103 -4.44 18.75 -19.42
C PRO A 103 -4.90 19.95 -20.26
N TRP A 104 -4.32 21.13 -20.03
CA TRP A 104 -4.75 22.40 -20.63
C TRP A 104 -3.88 22.84 -21.81
N GLU A 105 -3.13 21.92 -22.42
CA GLU A 105 -2.58 22.13 -23.76
C GLU A 105 -3.73 22.23 -24.76
N LYS A 106 -3.92 23.42 -25.37
CA LYS A 106 -5.06 23.75 -26.25
C LYS A 106 -5.32 22.73 -27.37
N GLU A 107 -4.31 21.98 -27.79
CA GLU A 107 -4.38 21.03 -28.89
C GLU A 107 -4.97 19.66 -28.51
N LYS A 108 -5.08 19.32 -27.22
CA LYS A 108 -5.51 17.99 -26.74
C LYS A 108 -6.89 17.94 -26.07
N LEU A 109 -7.45 19.09 -25.70
CA LEU A 109 -8.72 19.17 -24.97
C LEU A 109 -9.88 18.42 -25.66
N SER A 110 -10.04 18.56 -26.97
CA SER A 110 -11.16 17.91 -27.69
C SER A 110 -10.96 16.39 -27.85
N SER A 111 -9.73 15.92 -28.05
CA SER A 111 -9.41 14.49 -28.14
C SER A 111 -9.50 13.80 -26.78
N ASP A 112 -9.07 14.49 -25.71
CA ASP A 112 -9.08 13.96 -24.35
C ASP A 112 -10.53 13.77 -23.89
N PHE A 113 -11.42 14.74 -24.11
CA PHE A 113 -12.85 14.58 -23.83
C PHE A 113 -13.52 13.49 -24.67
N ALA A 114 -13.16 13.35 -25.95
CA ALA A 114 -13.70 12.29 -26.80
C ALA A 114 -13.26 10.89 -26.34
N SER A 115 -12.03 10.78 -25.80
CA SER A 115 -11.50 9.52 -25.29
C SER A 115 -12.22 8.99 -24.04
N LEU A 116 -12.86 9.88 -23.26
CA LEU A 116 -13.66 9.50 -22.08
C LEU A 116 -14.90 8.65 -22.44
N PHE A 117 -15.37 8.71 -23.68
CA PHE A 117 -16.54 7.97 -24.17
C PHE A 117 -16.19 6.79 -25.07
N LEU A 118 -14.90 6.57 -25.37
CA LEU A 118 -14.45 5.50 -26.25
C LEU A 118 -13.87 4.35 -25.43
N PHE A 119 -14.49 3.17 -25.53
CA PHE A 119 -13.90 1.96 -24.97
C PHE A 119 -12.77 1.45 -25.90
N SER A 120 -11.52 1.50 -25.43
CA SER A 120 -10.38 0.87 -26.10
C SER A 120 -9.51 0.11 -25.11
N ASN A 121 -8.93 -0.99 -25.59
CA ASN A 121 -8.07 -1.84 -24.78
C ASN A 121 -6.68 -1.24 -24.54
N ASN A 122 -6.36 -0.13 -25.20
CA ASN A 122 -5.03 0.50 -25.18
C ASN A 122 -5.10 1.96 -24.70
N ILE A 123 -5.99 2.24 -23.74
CA ILE A 123 -6.13 3.57 -23.15
C ILE A 123 -5.32 3.59 -21.84
N PRO A 124 -4.32 4.49 -21.72
CA PRO A 124 -3.61 4.71 -20.46
C PRO A 124 -4.54 5.20 -19.37
N GLU A 125 -4.15 5.01 -18.11
CA GLU A 125 -4.73 5.79 -17.02
C GLU A 125 -4.52 7.29 -17.31
N PRO A 126 -5.59 8.10 -17.31
CA PRO A 126 -5.45 9.53 -17.54
C PRO A 126 -4.84 10.16 -16.30
N HIS A 127 -3.82 10.99 -16.50
CA HIS A 127 -3.19 11.75 -15.42
C HIS A 127 -3.34 13.25 -15.62
N ILE A 128 -3.60 13.98 -14.53
CA ILE A 128 -3.73 15.45 -14.60
C ILE A 128 -2.38 16.08 -14.85
N PHE A 129 -1.34 15.60 -14.19
CA PHE A 129 0.00 16.10 -14.37
C PHE A 129 0.96 14.95 -14.47
N THR A 130 1.85 15.00 -15.45
CA THR A 130 2.95 14.03 -15.57
C THR A 130 4.26 14.72 -15.86
N TYR A 131 5.34 14.16 -15.32
CA TYR A 131 6.69 14.53 -15.65
C TYR A 131 7.53 13.27 -15.79
N LYS A 132 8.36 13.21 -16.84
CA LYS A 132 9.31 12.11 -17.03
C LYS A 132 10.62 12.61 -17.60
N ASP A 133 11.71 12.14 -17.03
CA ASP A 133 13.05 12.28 -17.58
C ASP A 133 13.70 10.88 -17.75
N SER A 134 15.03 10.83 -17.94
CA SER A 134 15.75 9.58 -18.11
C SER A 134 15.75 8.65 -16.88
N GLN A 135 15.51 9.17 -15.69
CA GLN A 135 15.68 8.47 -14.41
C GLN A 135 14.45 8.57 -13.50
N ASN A 136 13.62 9.61 -13.68
CA ASN A 136 12.55 10.00 -12.78
C ASN A 136 11.22 10.04 -13.50
N ILE A 137 10.17 9.65 -12.78
CA ILE A 137 8.80 9.72 -13.26
C ILE A 137 7.94 10.28 -12.12
N PHE A 138 7.09 11.23 -12.44
CA PHE A 138 6.14 11.80 -11.53
C PHE A 138 4.77 11.89 -12.19
N TRP A 139 3.73 11.64 -11.42
CA TRP A 139 2.38 12.04 -11.80
C TRP A 139 1.55 12.45 -10.59
N ALA A 140 0.52 13.24 -10.85
CA ALA A 140 -0.43 13.68 -9.84
C ALA A 140 -1.83 13.80 -10.42
N ASP A 141 -2.81 13.40 -9.62
CA ASP A 141 -4.21 13.27 -10.03
C ASP A 141 -5.17 13.85 -8.99
N LEU A 142 -6.30 14.32 -9.51
CA LEU A 142 -7.46 14.78 -8.76
C LEU A 142 -8.68 14.03 -9.29
N GLU A 143 -9.36 13.32 -8.41
CA GLU A 143 -10.61 12.61 -8.69
C GLU A 143 -11.71 13.16 -7.78
N GLU A 144 -12.86 13.51 -8.36
CA GLU A 144 -14.10 13.72 -7.60
C GLU A 144 -15.09 12.61 -7.97
N ARG A 145 -15.55 11.88 -6.96
CA ARG A 145 -16.51 10.79 -7.11
C ARG A 145 -17.79 11.15 -6.38
N ILE A 146 -18.91 11.09 -7.09
CA ILE A 146 -20.25 11.31 -6.54
C ILE A 146 -20.97 9.97 -6.57
N THR A 147 -21.41 9.50 -5.40
CA THR A 147 -22.21 8.27 -5.29
C THR A 147 -23.61 8.62 -4.80
N LEU A 148 -24.60 8.17 -5.58
CA LEU A 148 -26.02 8.30 -5.30
C LEU A 148 -26.61 6.90 -5.23
N GLU A 149 -26.90 6.43 -4.02
CA GLU A 149 -27.51 5.12 -3.81
C GLU A 149 -29.01 5.29 -3.52
N SER A 150 -29.86 4.57 -4.27
CA SER A 150 -31.33 4.60 -4.12
C SER A 150 -31.86 3.26 -3.60
N SER A 151 -31.11 2.64 -2.68
CA SER A 151 -31.53 1.42 -1.99
C SER A 151 -32.60 1.70 -0.92
N ASN A 152 -32.95 0.69 -0.09
CA ASN A 152 -33.84 0.88 1.05
C ASN A 152 -33.35 1.97 2.02
N ASP A 153 -32.03 2.15 2.12
CA ASP A 153 -31.38 3.24 2.86
C ASP A 153 -30.63 4.13 1.84
N PRO A 154 -31.28 5.16 1.26
CA PRO A 154 -30.64 5.99 0.27
C PRO A 154 -29.56 6.85 0.91
N TYR A 155 -28.42 6.97 0.24
CA TYR A 155 -27.35 7.85 0.69
C TYR A 155 -26.71 8.59 -0.46
N ARG A 156 -26.11 9.73 -0.10
CA ARG A 156 -25.31 10.55 -1.00
C ARG A 156 -23.96 10.81 -0.35
N ILE A 157 -22.91 10.55 -1.11
CA ILE A 157 -21.55 10.80 -0.69
C ILE A 157 -20.74 11.42 -1.82
N TYR A 158 -19.94 12.41 -1.46
CA TYR A 158 -18.95 13.03 -2.32
C TYR A 158 -17.57 12.63 -1.81
N ARG A 159 -16.68 12.22 -2.70
CA ARG A 159 -15.32 11.83 -2.36
C ARG A 159 -14.34 12.55 -3.27
N ASP A 160 -13.50 13.38 -2.66
CA ASP A 160 -12.42 14.07 -3.34
C ASP A 160 -11.12 13.33 -3.04
N ARG A 161 -10.37 12.96 -4.06
CA ARG A 161 -9.12 12.20 -3.94
C ARG A 161 -8.00 12.95 -4.64
N PHE A 162 -6.91 13.14 -3.92
CA PHE A 162 -5.67 13.74 -4.40
C PHE A 162 -4.58 12.69 -4.30
N THR A 163 -3.92 12.41 -5.42
CA THR A 163 -2.79 11.47 -5.42
C THR A 163 -1.58 12.09 -6.07
N PHE A 164 -0.39 11.68 -5.61
CA PHE A 164 0.81 11.84 -6.40
C PHE A 164 1.72 10.65 -6.19
N SER A 165 2.47 10.33 -7.24
CA SER A 165 3.49 9.29 -7.20
C SER A 165 4.76 9.80 -7.84
N LEU A 166 5.89 9.42 -7.26
CA LEU A 166 7.22 9.78 -7.69
C LEU A 166 8.11 8.54 -7.68
N PHE A 167 8.72 8.25 -8.81
CA PHE A 167 9.80 7.28 -8.94
C PHE A 167 11.11 8.03 -9.16
N LEU A 168 12.09 7.78 -8.30
CA LEU A 168 13.43 8.36 -8.39
C LEU A 168 14.46 7.28 -8.61
N ASP A 169 15.35 7.50 -9.57
CA ASP A 169 16.52 6.66 -9.85
C ASP A 169 16.20 5.16 -9.91
N SER A 170 14.98 4.81 -10.34
CA SER A 170 14.42 3.45 -10.35
C SER A 170 14.40 2.70 -9.01
N SER A 171 14.87 3.27 -7.90
CA SER A 171 15.08 2.57 -6.63
C SER A 171 14.17 3.09 -5.52
N ILE A 172 13.73 4.35 -5.61
CA ILE A 172 12.87 4.98 -4.62
C ILE A 172 11.49 5.18 -5.24
N THR A 173 10.46 4.74 -4.54
CA THR A 173 9.06 5.07 -4.82
C THR A 173 8.52 5.91 -3.67
N ILE A 174 7.89 7.02 -3.99
CA ILE A 174 7.09 7.81 -3.05
C ILE A 174 5.68 7.87 -3.60
N HIS A 175 4.70 7.61 -2.75
CA HIS A 175 3.30 7.66 -3.12
C HIS A 175 2.48 8.27 -1.98
N THR A 176 1.49 9.08 -2.33
CA THR A 176 0.45 9.51 -1.40
C THR A 176 -0.92 9.37 -2.05
N ASP A 177 -1.90 9.08 -1.22
CA ASP A 177 -3.32 9.12 -1.54
C ASP A 177 -4.05 9.77 -0.38
N PHE A 178 -4.65 10.92 -0.63
CA PHE A 178 -5.42 11.66 0.35
C PHE A 178 -6.86 11.79 -0.13
N ARG A 179 -7.82 11.48 0.75
CA ARG A 179 -9.24 11.53 0.43
C ARG A 179 -10.02 12.30 1.47
N ILE A 180 -10.97 13.08 0.98
CA ILE A 180 -12.00 13.74 1.76
C ILE A 180 -13.32 13.09 1.40
N ASN A 181 -14.00 12.52 2.40
CA ASN A 181 -15.32 11.94 2.23
C ASN A 181 -16.36 12.85 2.88
N ARG A 182 -17.42 13.17 2.15
CA ARG A 182 -18.51 14.05 2.58
C ARG A 182 -19.83 13.29 2.44
N PHE A 183 -20.29 12.71 3.54
CA PHE A 183 -21.58 12.02 3.63
C PHE A 183 -22.68 13.02 3.95
N VAL A 184 -23.76 13.01 3.18
CA VAL A 184 -24.89 13.96 3.36
C VAL A 184 -25.94 13.39 4.29
N ASP A 185 -25.60 13.27 5.56
CA ASP A 185 -26.51 13.14 6.69
C ASP A 185 -25.70 13.27 7.98
N LYS A 186 -26.36 13.22 9.13
CA LYS A 186 -25.74 13.02 10.43
C LYS A 186 -25.26 11.56 10.63
N PRO A 187 -24.28 11.30 11.50
CA PRO A 187 -23.90 9.94 11.87
C PRO A 187 -25.08 9.15 12.49
N PRO A 188 -25.07 7.80 12.46
CA PRO A 188 -23.96 6.94 12.05
C PRO A 188 -23.80 6.81 10.53
N ILE A 189 -22.58 6.56 10.09
CA ILE A 189 -22.29 6.25 8.68
C ILE A 189 -22.96 4.89 8.32
N PRO A 190 -23.70 4.79 7.20
CA PRO A 190 -24.31 3.54 6.77
C PRO A 190 -23.29 2.43 6.56
N LYS A 191 -23.59 1.20 7.02
CA LYS A 191 -22.69 0.04 6.89
C LYS A 191 -22.43 -0.36 5.43
N GLN A 192 -23.29 0.06 4.51
CA GLN A 192 -23.15 -0.13 3.08
C GLN A 192 -21.92 0.61 2.52
N ILE A 193 -21.45 1.66 3.21
CA ILE A 193 -20.24 2.40 2.86
C ILE A 193 -19.02 1.61 3.39
N SER A 194 -18.68 0.53 2.70
CA SER A 194 -17.67 -0.45 3.12
C SER A 194 -16.25 0.10 3.28
N TYR A 195 -15.93 1.23 2.63
CA TYR A 195 -14.63 1.88 2.75
C TYR A 195 -14.52 2.78 4.00
N TYR A 196 -15.62 3.05 4.71
CA TYR A 196 -15.55 3.65 6.04
C TYR A 196 -15.06 2.59 7.04
N LYS A 197 -13.93 2.88 7.68
CA LYS A 197 -13.17 1.97 8.57
C LYS A 197 -13.00 2.59 9.95
N ASP A 198 -14.11 3.09 10.50
CA ASP A 198 -14.20 3.73 11.82
C ASP A 198 -13.24 4.91 12.03
N GLN A 199 -12.93 5.65 10.95
CA GLN A 199 -12.20 6.91 11.07
C GLN A 199 -13.00 7.92 11.90
N TRP A 200 -12.29 8.88 12.49
CA TRP A 200 -12.93 10.02 13.16
C TRP A 200 -13.79 10.80 12.16
N VAL A 201 -14.99 11.15 12.58
CA VAL A 201 -15.98 11.89 11.80
C VAL A 201 -16.38 13.17 12.52
N GLU A 202 -16.63 14.22 11.74
CA GLU A 202 -17.20 15.47 12.25
C GLU A 202 -18.46 15.83 11.45
N TYR A 203 -19.52 16.21 12.16
CA TYR A 203 -20.78 16.64 11.55
C TYR A 203 -20.86 18.17 11.54
N PHE A 204 -21.11 18.74 10.36
CA PHE A 204 -21.24 20.17 10.09
C PHE A 204 -22.70 20.52 9.78
N PRO A 205 -23.47 21.04 10.75
CA PRO A 205 -24.90 21.32 10.59
C PRO A 205 -25.22 22.36 9.51
N GLU A 206 -24.29 23.28 9.22
CA GLU A 206 -24.47 24.38 8.27
C GLU A 206 -24.62 23.89 6.83
N VAL A 207 -23.98 22.76 6.51
CA VAL A 207 -23.99 22.12 5.18
C VAL A 207 -24.63 20.73 5.20
N ASN A 208 -25.05 20.25 6.37
CA ASN A 208 -25.58 18.92 6.60
C ASN A 208 -24.63 17.81 6.09
N TRP A 209 -23.33 17.95 6.39
CA TRP A 209 -22.30 16.97 5.99
C TRP A 209 -21.63 16.35 7.21
N THR A 210 -21.47 15.04 7.19
CA THR A 210 -20.49 14.33 8.00
C THR A 210 -19.22 14.12 7.18
N ILE A 211 -18.09 14.59 7.68
CA ILE A 211 -16.81 14.55 6.98
C ILE A 211 -15.82 13.65 7.72
N TRP A 212 -15.07 12.84 6.97
CA TRP A 212 -13.87 12.17 7.45
C TRP A 212 -12.77 12.18 6.39
N TYR A 213 -11.56 11.87 6.84
CA TYR A 213 -10.36 11.89 6.03
C TYR A 213 -9.74 10.50 5.96
N GLU A 214 -9.18 10.18 4.81
CA GLU A 214 -8.31 9.03 4.63
C GLU A 214 -6.97 9.53 4.10
N ASP A 215 -5.90 9.13 4.76
CA ASP A 215 -4.54 9.43 4.33
C ASP A 215 -3.73 8.14 4.24
N GLN A 216 -3.15 7.94 3.07
CA GLN A 216 -2.22 6.86 2.80
C GLN A 216 -0.94 7.46 2.24
N SER A 217 0.19 6.93 2.70
CA SER A 217 1.50 7.37 2.25
C SER A 217 2.47 6.20 2.28
N LEU A 218 3.41 6.23 1.34
CA LEU A 218 4.42 5.20 1.18
C LEU A 218 5.72 5.83 0.69
N ILE A 219 6.81 5.46 1.33
CA ILE A 219 8.17 5.65 0.84
C ILE A 219 8.81 4.27 0.83
N HIS A 220 9.08 3.75 -0.36
CA HIS A 220 9.72 2.48 -0.55
C HIS A 220 11.10 2.67 -1.18
N PHE A 221 12.08 1.97 -0.64
CA PHE A 221 13.42 1.91 -1.15
C PHE A 221 13.79 0.46 -1.47
N LYS A 222 14.04 0.19 -2.75
CA LYS A 222 14.46 -1.11 -3.27
C LYS A 222 15.97 -1.26 -3.18
N GLY A 223 16.43 -2.08 -2.25
CA GLY A 223 17.85 -2.36 -2.07
C GLY A 223 18.28 -3.64 -2.76
N LYS A 224 19.59 -3.84 -2.90
CA LYS A 224 20.14 -5.07 -3.47
C LYS A 224 19.79 -6.30 -2.62
N HIS A 225 19.93 -6.17 -1.30
CA HIS A 225 19.81 -7.27 -0.35
C HIS A 225 18.51 -7.24 0.45
N LEU A 226 18.02 -6.05 0.78
CA LEU A 226 16.80 -5.84 1.54
C LEU A 226 16.07 -4.63 0.95
N ASP A 227 14.76 -4.73 0.95
CA ASP A 227 13.87 -3.62 0.64
C ASP A 227 13.39 -3.01 1.96
N PHE A 228 13.27 -1.68 1.97
CA PHE A 228 12.85 -0.92 3.14
C PHE A 228 11.63 -0.08 2.79
N GLU A 229 10.63 -0.08 3.67
CA GLU A 229 9.43 0.70 3.49
C GLU A 229 9.13 1.53 4.74
N LEU A 230 8.69 2.77 4.55
CA LEU A 230 8.01 3.58 5.56
C LEU A 230 6.63 3.90 5.00
N SER A 231 5.59 3.38 5.64
CA SER A 231 4.26 3.40 5.05
C SER A 231 3.17 3.56 6.09
N LYS A 232 2.06 4.15 5.63
CA LYS A 232 0.75 4.09 6.25
C LYS A 232 -0.22 3.71 5.13
N ILE A 233 -0.32 2.41 4.86
CA ILE A 233 -1.22 1.85 3.84
C ILE A 233 -2.02 0.70 4.45
N PRO A 234 -3.25 0.42 3.99
CA PRO A 234 -3.92 -0.82 4.33
C PRO A 234 -3.12 -2.00 3.78
N PHE A 235 -2.96 -3.06 4.56
CA PHE A 235 -2.29 -4.29 4.12
C PHE A 235 -2.93 -5.53 4.73
N THR A 236 -2.80 -6.67 4.04
CA THR A 236 -3.28 -7.97 4.52
C THR A 236 -2.18 -9.01 4.56
N TRP A 237 -2.22 -9.89 5.57
CA TRP A 237 -1.31 -11.03 5.72
C TRP A 237 -2.10 -12.33 5.81
N GLY A 238 -2.29 -13.02 4.69
CA GLY A 238 -2.98 -14.30 4.63
C GLY A 238 -3.80 -14.43 3.36
N TYR A 239 -4.32 -15.64 3.13
CA TYR A 239 -4.99 -16.03 1.88
C TYR A 239 -6.47 -15.64 1.80
N SER A 240 -7.04 -15.06 2.86
CA SER A 240 -8.40 -14.53 2.81
C SER A 240 -8.36 -13.11 2.24
N PRO A 241 -9.10 -12.82 1.15
CA PRO A 241 -9.12 -11.49 0.54
C PRO A 241 -9.50 -10.38 1.51
N ASP A 242 -10.53 -10.63 2.33
CA ASP A 242 -11.15 -9.59 3.17
C ASP A 242 -11.05 -9.87 4.68
N TYR A 243 -10.67 -11.09 5.08
CA TYR A 243 -10.80 -11.54 6.48
C TYR A 243 -9.60 -12.32 6.98
N SER A 244 -8.39 -11.85 6.68
CA SER A 244 -7.21 -12.47 7.27
C SER A 244 -7.20 -12.33 8.80
N PRO A 245 -6.85 -13.40 9.55
CA PRO A 245 -6.85 -13.39 11.02
C PRO A 245 -5.69 -12.59 11.64
N ILE A 246 -4.61 -12.30 10.89
CA ILE A 246 -3.47 -11.55 11.42
C ILE A 246 -3.61 -10.06 11.06
N PHE A 247 -3.70 -9.75 9.76
CA PHE A 247 -3.95 -8.41 9.26
C PHE A 247 -4.96 -8.48 8.12
N SER A 248 -6.12 -7.83 8.28
CA SER A 248 -7.25 -7.90 7.35
C SER A 248 -7.49 -6.64 6.54
N ALA A 249 -6.70 -5.57 6.73
CA ALA A 249 -6.93 -4.25 6.14
C ALA A 249 -8.32 -3.61 6.42
N ASN A 250 -9.16 -4.18 7.31
CA ASN A 250 -10.51 -3.69 7.61
C ASN A 250 -10.57 -2.57 8.68
N THR A 251 -9.45 -1.91 8.95
CA THR A 251 -9.35 -0.78 9.88
C THR A 251 -8.60 0.36 9.20
N ALA A 252 -8.72 1.57 9.73
CA ALA A 252 -7.85 2.67 9.36
C ALA A 252 -6.37 2.24 9.43
N PRO A 253 -5.55 2.53 8.40
CA PRO A 253 -4.16 2.12 8.38
C PRO A 253 -3.34 2.86 9.44
N PHE A 254 -2.28 2.22 9.91
CA PHE A 254 -1.34 2.79 10.88
C PHE A 254 0.04 2.93 10.25
N PRO A 255 0.86 3.89 10.70
CA PRO A 255 2.22 4.04 10.21
C PRO A 255 3.10 2.88 10.70
N PHE A 256 3.92 2.35 9.80
CA PHE A 256 4.89 1.30 10.08
C PHE A 256 6.15 1.48 9.24
N ILE A 257 7.23 0.89 9.75
CA ILE A 257 8.43 0.60 8.99
C ILE A 257 8.43 -0.89 8.62
N SER A 258 8.90 -1.23 7.43
CA SER A 258 9.06 -2.62 7.00
C SER A 258 10.44 -2.93 6.45
N ILE A 259 10.82 -4.20 6.59
CA ILE A 259 11.98 -4.81 5.95
C ILE A 259 11.48 -6.04 5.19
N GLU A 260 11.80 -6.10 3.90
CA GLU A 260 11.25 -7.11 3.01
C GLU A 260 12.34 -7.74 2.16
N LYS A 261 12.21 -9.04 1.90
CA LYS A 261 13.02 -9.70 0.89
C LYS A 261 12.29 -10.89 0.29
N SER A 262 12.27 -10.93 -1.04
CA SER A 262 11.88 -12.10 -1.80
C SER A 262 13.10 -12.71 -2.48
N PHE A 263 13.32 -14.01 -2.28
CA PHE A 263 14.38 -14.77 -2.94
C PHE A 263 13.85 -16.15 -3.37
N ASN A 264 13.71 -16.34 -4.68
CA ASN A 264 13.22 -17.59 -5.26
C ASN A 264 11.86 -18.00 -4.64
N LYS A 265 11.85 -19.10 -3.89
CA LYS A 265 10.67 -19.68 -3.23
C LYS A 265 10.42 -19.12 -1.83
N VAL A 266 11.32 -18.28 -1.30
CA VAL A 266 11.25 -17.77 0.06
C VAL A 266 10.91 -16.29 0.04
N ARG A 267 9.94 -15.89 0.85
CA ARG A 267 9.58 -14.48 1.07
C ARG A 267 9.60 -14.18 2.55
N PHE A 268 10.14 -13.02 2.88
CA PHE A 268 10.23 -12.53 4.23
C PHE A 268 9.73 -11.09 4.28
N LYS A 269 8.90 -10.79 5.28
CA LYS A 269 8.43 -9.43 5.59
C LYS A 269 8.39 -9.25 7.10
N SER A 270 9.02 -8.19 7.58
CA SER A 270 8.97 -7.74 8.97
C SER A 270 8.42 -6.33 9.01
N ILE A 271 7.57 -6.04 9.99
CA ILE A 271 7.02 -4.72 10.22
C ILE A 271 7.16 -4.33 11.69
N HIS A 272 7.30 -3.03 11.92
CA HIS A 272 7.11 -2.41 13.22
C HIS A 272 6.24 -1.18 13.05
N GLY A 273 5.11 -1.13 13.74
CA GLY A 273 4.08 -0.13 13.56
C GLY A 273 3.62 0.53 14.86
N PHE A 274 3.04 1.71 14.70
CA PHE A 274 2.55 2.54 15.80
C PHE A 274 1.02 2.55 15.77
N LEU A 275 0.40 1.99 16.80
CA LEU A 275 -1.05 1.84 16.90
C LEU A 275 -1.67 2.92 17.78
N LEU A 276 -2.96 3.15 17.57
CA LEU A 276 -3.79 3.87 18.52
C LEU A 276 -4.27 2.93 19.62
N PRO A 277 -4.17 3.32 20.91
CA PRO A 277 -4.55 2.47 22.04
C PRO A 277 -6.06 2.35 22.25
N PHE A 278 -6.83 3.29 21.74
CA PHE A 278 -8.27 3.45 21.98
C PHE A 278 -9.00 3.87 20.70
N THR A 279 -10.33 3.93 20.75
CA THR A 279 -11.14 4.46 19.65
C THR A 279 -10.81 5.92 19.38
N ASN A 280 -11.12 6.36 18.16
CA ASN A 280 -10.84 7.71 17.73
C ASN A 280 -11.55 8.74 18.62
N GLU A 281 -12.81 8.53 19.00
CA GLU A 281 -13.57 9.43 19.87
C GLU A 281 -12.91 9.58 21.24
N LYS A 282 -12.45 8.46 21.82
CA LYS A 282 -11.79 8.47 23.12
C LYS A 282 -10.50 9.26 23.06
N ILE A 283 -9.69 9.07 22.03
CA ILE A 283 -8.40 9.76 21.87
C ILE A 283 -8.55 11.28 21.83
N HIS A 284 -9.58 11.80 21.16
CA HIS A 284 -9.84 13.24 21.08
C HIS A 284 -10.23 13.89 22.41
N THR A 285 -10.61 13.10 23.42
CA THR A 285 -10.97 13.59 24.77
C THR A 285 -9.87 13.40 25.80
N MET A 286 -8.79 12.68 25.45
CA MET A 286 -7.72 12.33 26.38
C MET A 286 -6.66 13.43 26.46
N VAL A 287 -6.24 13.74 27.69
CA VAL A 287 -5.11 14.67 27.92
C VAL A 287 -3.78 14.02 27.56
N LEU A 288 -3.64 12.72 27.80
CA LEU A 288 -2.43 11.95 27.49
C LEU A 288 -2.81 10.62 26.84
N VAL A 289 -2.34 10.40 25.63
CA VAL A 289 -2.57 9.16 24.88
C VAL A 289 -1.35 8.24 25.09
N PRO A 290 -1.51 7.06 25.72
CA PRO A 290 -0.40 6.15 25.92
C PRO A 290 0.06 5.54 24.59
N GLU A 291 1.36 5.27 24.46
CA GLU A 291 1.90 4.59 23.29
C GLU A 291 1.38 3.15 23.19
N LYS A 292 1.06 2.70 21.97
CA LYS A 292 0.78 1.31 21.64
C LYS A 292 1.50 1.01 20.32
N ASN A 293 2.16 -0.13 20.26
CA ASN A 293 2.98 -0.54 19.13
C ASN A 293 2.64 -1.98 18.77
N ILE A 294 3.01 -2.33 17.55
CA ILE A 294 2.91 -3.67 17.01
C ILE A 294 4.21 -4.01 16.30
N ALA A 295 4.70 -5.21 16.48
CA ALA A 295 5.77 -5.76 15.67
C ALA A 295 5.28 -7.09 15.12
N ALA A 296 5.59 -7.38 13.87
CA ALA A 296 5.25 -8.67 13.29
C ALA A 296 6.28 -9.05 12.24
N HIS A 297 6.51 -10.34 12.07
CA HIS A 297 7.27 -10.84 10.94
C HIS A 297 6.63 -12.10 10.38
N ARG A 298 6.84 -12.32 9.08
CA ARG A 298 6.27 -13.43 8.32
C ARG A 298 7.31 -13.99 7.38
N LEU A 299 7.48 -15.31 7.43
CA LEU A 299 8.29 -16.09 6.51
C LEU A 299 7.37 -17.02 5.73
N GLU A 300 7.50 -17.01 4.40
CA GLU A 300 6.75 -17.87 3.50
C GLU A 300 7.69 -18.69 2.62
N ILE A 301 7.31 -19.94 2.36
CA ILE A 301 8.06 -20.87 1.52
C ILE A 301 7.11 -21.54 0.53
N ASP A 302 7.37 -21.35 -0.75
CA ASP A 302 6.66 -22.03 -1.83
C ASP A 302 7.20 -23.45 -1.99
N LEU A 303 6.42 -24.42 -1.54
CA LEU A 303 6.76 -25.83 -1.69
C LEU A 303 6.43 -26.29 -3.12
N THR A 304 5.28 -25.84 -3.63
CA THR A 304 4.85 -26.00 -5.04
C THR A 304 4.19 -24.70 -5.54
N PRO A 305 3.96 -24.53 -6.86
CA PRO A 305 3.21 -23.38 -7.38
C PRO A 305 1.84 -23.15 -6.72
N ASN A 306 1.21 -24.24 -6.24
CA ASN A 306 -0.13 -24.24 -5.67
C ASN A 306 -0.13 -24.44 -4.14
N PHE A 307 1.05 -24.51 -3.52
CA PHE A 307 1.16 -24.75 -2.08
C PHE A 307 2.33 -23.96 -1.49
N THR A 308 1.97 -23.00 -0.64
CA THR A 308 2.89 -22.17 0.13
C THR A 308 2.62 -22.42 1.60
N ALA A 309 3.68 -22.65 2.37
CA ALA A 309 3.63 -22.69 3.82
C ALA A 309 4.08 -21.33 4.38
N SER A 310 3.49 -20.90 5.49
CA SER A 310 3.89 -19.68 6.18
C SER A 310 4.14 -19.90 7.65
N ILE A 311 4.90 -19.00 8.26
CA ILE A 311 4.95 -18.82 9.69
C ILE A 311 4.95 -17.32 9.98
N SER A 312 4.20 -16.91 10.98
CA SER A 312 4.08 -15.52 11.40
C SER A 312 4.13 -15.42 12.90
N GLU A 313 4.82 -14.39 13.37
CA GLU A 313 4.86 -14.00 14.77
C GLU A 313 4.50 -12.53 14.88
N MET A 314 3.74 -12.17 15.91
CA MET A 314 3.27 -10.82 16.15
C MET A 314 3.29 -10.52 17.64
N ALA A 315 3.75 -9.32 18.00
CA ALA A 315 3.77 -8.79 19.34
C ALA A 315 2.99 -7.46 19.38
N ILE A 316 2.01 -7.34 20.27
CA ILE A 316 1.35 -6.07 20.58
C ILE A 316 1.72 -5.67 21.99
N TYR A 317 2.33 -4.49 22.12
CA TYR A 317 2.80 -3.96 23.39
C TYR A 317 2.47 -2.47 23.51
N GLY A 318 2.48 -1.94 24.73
CA GLY A 318 2.13 -0.53 24.95
C GLY A 318 2.42 -0.04 26.36
N ARG A 319 2.09 1.23 26.60
CA ARG A 319 2.40 1.97 27.84
C ARG A 319 3.89 1.99 28.18
N ARG A 320 4.74 1.89 27.15
CA ARG A 320 6.19 1.98 27.24
C ARG A 320 6.73 2.43 25.90
N ARG A 321 7.97 2.91 25.94
CA ARG A 321 8.73 3.35 24.77
C ARG A 321 8.95 2.20 23.78
N PHE A 322 9.44 2.57 22.61
CA PHE A 322 9.96 1.68 21.59
C PHE A 322 10.85 0.57 22.17
N GLU A 323 10.61 -0.68 21.75
CA GLU A 323 11.37 -1.87 22.18
C GLU A 323 12.24 -2.37 21.03
N ALA A 324 13.55 -2.34 21.23
CA ALA A 324 14.51 -2.64 20.16
C ALA A 324 14.56 -4.14 19.83
N GLU A 325 14.24 -5.01 20.78
CA GLU A 325 14.19 -6.46 20.54
C GLU A 325 13.16 -6.84 19.47
N TYR A 326 12.06 -6.08 19.39
CA TYR A 326 11.00 -6.25 18.40
C TYR A 326 11.28 -5.56 17.05
N LEU A 327 12.37 -4.79 16.95
CA LEU A 327 12.85 -4.27 15.66
C LEU A 327 13.69 -5.30 14.90
N LEU A 328 14.27 -6.26 15.60
CA LEU A 328 15.15 -7.26 15.01
C LEU A 328 14.31 -8.28 14.21
N PRO A 329 14.37 -8.26 12.86
CA PRO A 329 13.42 -8.99 12.02
C PRO A 329 13.56 -10.52 12.12
N LEU A 330 14.70 -11.02 12.59
CA LEU A 330 14.99 -12.45 12.75
C LEU A 330 14.94 -12.90 14.22
N ASN A 331 14.55 -12.01 15.13
CA ASN A 331 14.45 -12.34 16.55
C ASN A 331 13.12 -13.04 16.82
N TRP A 332 13.14 -14.02 17.72
CA TRP A 332 11.94 -14.73 18.16
C TRP A 332 11.24 -13.90 19.22
N PHE A 333 10.09 -13.31 18.89
CA PHE A 333 9.38 -12.40 19.79
C PHE A 333 8.86 -13.11 21.03
N TRP A 334 8.55 -14.40 20.96
CA TRP A 334 8.25 -15.25 22.10
C TRP A 334 9.38 -15.24 23.13
N GLY A 335 10.63 -15.40 22.67
CA GLY A 335 11.80 -15.36 23.55
C GLY A 335 12.02 -13.97 24.13
N SER A 336 11.88 -12.93 23.31
CA SER A 336 11.99 -11.53 23.74
C SER A 336 10.96 -11.19 24.81
N GLU A 337 9.71 -11.61 24.63
CA GLU A 337 8.61 -11.30 25.55
C GLU A 337 8.82 -11.90 26.94
N HIS A 338 9.31 -13.14 27.02
CA HIS A 338 9.67 -13.77 28.29
C HIS A 338 10.81 -13.03 28.99
N ASN A 339 11.80 -12.55 28.24
CA ASN A 339 12.89 -11.74 28.80
C ASN A 339 12.40 -10.35 29.26
N LEU A 340 11.30 -9.86 28.71
CA LEU A 340 10.65 -8.59 29.08
C LEU A 340 9.58 -8.75 30.18
N GLY A 341 9.45 -9.96 30.75
CA GLY A 341 8.62 -10.25 31.91
C GLY A 341 7.14 -10.49 31.59
N ASP A 342 6.85 -11.09 30.44
CA ASP A 342 5.52 -11.57 30.04
C ASP A 342 4.42 -10.48 29.99
N ARG A 343 4.79 -9.30 29.47
CA ARG A 343 3.94 -8.09 29.53
C ARG A 343 3.17 -7.83 28.24
N ASP A 344 3.39 -8.62 27.20
CA ASP A 344 2.95 -8.32 25.83
C ASP A 344 1.98 -9.38 25.32
N ASN A 345 1.24 -9.05 24.26
CA ASN A 345 0.38 -10.02 23.60
C ASN A 345 1.14 -10.60 22.41
N ILE A 346 1.60 -11.84 22.53
CA ILE A 346 2.23 -12.60 21.44
C ILE A 346 1.20 -13.49 20.74
N LEU A 347 1.26 -13.50 19.41
CA LEU A 347 0.54 -14.42 18.54
C LEU A 347 1.56 -15.11 17.63
N MET A 348 1.47 -16.44 17.53
CA MET A 348 2.14 -17.24 16.51
C MET A 348 1.10 -17.91 15.61
N ALA A 349 1.34 -17.92 14.31
CA ALA A 349 0.47 -18.51 13.30
C ALA A 349 1.30 -19.23 12.23
N VAL A 350 0.71 -20.27 11.62
CA VAL A 350 1.31 -21.08 10.56
C VAL A 350 0.38 -21.10 9.36
#